data_AF-M9LLI9-F1
#
_entry.id   AF-M9LLI9-F1
#
_cell.length_a   1.000
_cell.length_b   1.000
_cell.length_c   1.000
_cell.angle_alpha   90.00
_cell.angle_beta   90.00
_cell.angle_gamma   90.00
#
_symmetry.space_group_name_H-M   'P 1'
#
loop_
_entity.id
_entity.type
_entity.pdbx_description
1 polymer ?
#
loop_
_entity_poly.entity_id
_entity_poly.type
_entity_poly.pdbx_seq_one_letter_code
_entity_poly.pdbx_strand_id
1 'polypeptide(L)'
;MPPVAGKHSTIGRDSEYKRHGTLSLLAGIDLVTGEVIGSIEERHRSREFVDFLKKLDAHYSPELGIQIIEDNHSAHISKETNAYLESRPNRFEFVFTPKHGSWLNGIESFFAKMTK
;
A
#
# COMPACT_ATOMS: atom_id res chain seq x y z
N MET A 1 -31.24 8.40 -13.30
CA MET A 1 -32.65 8.11 -13.64
C MET A 1 -32.78 7.93 -15.15
N PRO A 2 -33.64 7.03 -15.65
CA PRO A 2 -33.90 6.91 -17.09
C PRO A 2 -34.55 8.18 -17.63
N PRO A 3 -34.30 8.55 -18.90
CA PRO A 3 -34.84 9.78 -19.48
C PRO A 3 -36.36 9.70 -19.60
N VAL A 4 -37.05 10.76 -19.19
CA VAL A 4 -38.49 10.92 -19.32
C VAL A 4 -38.74 12.11 -20.25
N ALA A 5 -39.44 11.87 -21.36
CA ALA A 5 -39.75 12.89 -22.35
C ALA A 5 -40.43 14.11 -21.70
N GLY A 6 -39.87 15.30 -21.94
CA GLY A 6 -40.36 16.56 -21.36
C GLY A 6 -39.88 16.88 -19.94
N LYS A 7 -39.06 16.01 -19.31
CA LYS A 7 -38.59 16.22 -17.92
C LYS A 7 -37.06 16.12 -17.78
N HIS A 8 -36.44 15.09 -18.35
CA HIS A 8 -34.99 14.91 -18.38
C HIS A 8 -34.56 14.40 -19.76
N SER A 9 -33.79 15.21 -20.51
CA SER A 9 -33.36 14.89 -21.88
C SER A 9 -32.22 13.87 -21.96
N THR A 10 -31.58 13.56 -20.84
CA THR A 10 -30.46 12.61 -20.72
C THR A 10 -30.54 11.82 -19.41
N ILE A 11 -29.82 10.69 -19.34
CA ILE A 11 -29.66 9.92 -18.10
C ILE A 11 -28.83 10.77 -17.12
N GLY A 12 -29.48 11.36 -16.12
CA GLY A 12 -28.79 11.95 -14.97
C GLY A 12 -28.30 10.85 -14.04
N ARG A 13 -26.99 10.78 -13.80
CA ARG A 13 -26.43 10.07 -12.65
C ARG A 13 -26.33 11.07 -11.50
N ASP A 14 -26.98 10.80 -10.38
CA ASP A 14 -26.69 11.51 -9.13
C ASP A 14 -25.28 11.12 -8.71
N SER A 15 -24.32 12.00 -9.01
CA SER A 15 -22.94 11.87 -8.55
C SER A 15 -22.79 12.63 -7.24
N GLU A 16 -23.56 12.24 -6.23
CA GLU A 16 -23.37 12.76 -4.87
C GLU A 16 -22.22 11.99 -4.20
N TYR A 17 -21.01 12.14 -4.73
CA TYR A 17 -19.81 11.64 -4.06
C TYR A 17 -19.43 12.63 -2.96
N LYS A 18 -19.74 12.28 -1.71
CA LYS A 18 -19.29 13.04 -0.54
C LYS A 18 -17.96 12.48 -0.04
N ARG A 19 -16.89 13.27 -0.12
CA ARG A 19 -15.58 12.88 0.38
C ARG A 19 -15.55 12.97 1.91
N HIS A 20 -15.31 11.85 2.58
CA HIS A 20 -15.26 11.76 4.05
C HIS A 20 -13.84 11.91 4.64
N GLY A 21 -12.86 12.24 3.80
CA GLY A 21 -11.45 12.33 4.17
C GLY A 21 -10.56 11.57 3.21
N THR A 22 -9.34 11.27 3.64
CA THR A 22 -8.38 10.44 2.91
C THR A 22 -7.79 9.44 3.89
N LEU A 23 -7.77 8.17 3.50
CA LEU A 23 -7.04 7.11 4.20
C LEU A 23 -5.79 6.75 3.41
N SER A 24 -4.83 6.15 4.09
CA SER A 24 -3.60 5.62 3.49
C SER A 24 -3.75 4.12 3.31
N LEU A 25 -3.45 3.62 2.12
CA LEU A 25 -3.33 2.18 1.86
C LEU A 25 -1.84 1.84 1.84
N LEU A 26 -1.39 1.09 2.83
CA LEU A 26 -0.08 0.45 2.81
C LEU A 26 -0.28 -0.94 2.20
N ALA A 27 0.48 -1.30 1.18
CA ALA A 27 0.37 -2.63 0.60
C ALA A 27 1.70 -3.11 0.03
N GLY A 28 1.82 -4.43 -0.06
CA GLY A 28 2.87 -5.15 -0.76
C GLY A 28 2.26 -6.25 -1.61
N ILE A 29 2.95 -6.63 -2.68
CA ILE A 29 2.57 -7.74 -3.54
C ILE A 29 3.62 -8.83 -3.43
N ASP A 30 3.19 -10.05 -3.08
CA ASP A 30 4.03 -11.23 -3.15
C ASP A 30 4.30 -11.56 -4.63
N LEU A 31 5.57 -11.53 -5.03
CA LEU A 31 5.96 -11.74 -6.42
C LEU A 31 5.87 -13.21 -6.87
N VAL A 32 5.80 -14.15 -5.94
CA VAL A 32 5.68 -15.59 -6.22
C VAL A 32 4.21 -15.96 -6.38
N THR A 33 3.37 -15.53 -5.44
CA THR A 33 1.94 -15.92 -5.42
C THR A 33 1.02 -14.92 -6.11
N GLY A 34 1.45 -13.67 -6.25
CA GLY A 34 0.62 -12.55 -6.71
C GLY A 34 -0.35 -12.03 -5.63
N GLU A 35 -0.27 -12.52 -4.39
CA GLU A 35 -1.12 -12.05 -3.30
C GLU A 35 -0.80 -10.59 -2.95
N VAL A 36 -1.84 -9.77 -2.82
CA VAL A 36 -1.70 -8.39 -2.33
C VAL A 36 -2.07 -8.36 -0.85
N ILE A 37 -1.09 -8.02 -0.02
CA ILE A 37 -1.26 -7.85 1.42
C ILE A 37 -1.31 -6.36 1.69
N GLY A 38 -2.40 -5.86 2.28
CA GLY A 38 -2.57 -4.43 2.56
C GLY A 38 -3.20 -4.11 3.90
N SER A 39 -2.96 -2.89 4.39
CA SER A 39 -3.54 -2.29 5.59
C SER A 39 -4.08 -0.90 5.24
N ILE A 40 -5.29 -0.62 5.73
CA ILE A 40 -5.93 0.70 5.59
C ILE A 40 -5.71 1.46 6.89
N GLU A 41 -5.03 2.60 6.79
CA GLU A 41 -4.58 3.38 7.93
C GLU A 41 -5.06 4.83 7.80
N GLU A 42 -5.30 5.50 8.93
CA GLU A 42 -5.65 6.94 8.92
C GLU A 42 -4.49 7.83 8.48
N ARG A 43 -3.25 7.36 8.65
CA ARG A 43 -2.02 8.10 8.34
C ARG A 43 -0.95 7.18 7.78
N HIS A 44 0.05 7.78 7.14
CA HIS A 44 1.21 7.08 6.59
C HIS A 44 2.49 7.56 7.29
N ARG A 45 2.78 7.02 8.47
CA ARG A 45 4.04 7.27 9.21
C ARG A 45 4.74 5.95 9.55
N SER A 46 5.91 6.07 10.15
CA SER A 46 6.74 4.96 10.60
C SER A 46 6.00 3.94 11.47
N ARG A 47 5.20 4.38 12.45
CA ARG A 47 4.43 3.44 13.29
C ARG A 47 3.45 2.58 12.49
N GLU A 48 2.74 3.19 11.53
CA GLU A 48 1.78 2.48 10.68
C GLU A 48 2.52 1.51 9.74
N PHE A 49 3.70 1.91 9.26
CA PHE A 49 4.58 1.03 8.49
C PHE A 49 5.12 -0.14 9.33
N VAL A 50 5.54 0.09 10.57
CA VAL A 50 5.97 -0.96 11.51
C VAL A 50 4.84 -1.95 11.79
N ASP A 51 3.60 -1.48 11.94
CA ASP A 51 2.45 -2.36 12.11
C ASP A 51 2.17 -3.18 10.84
N PHE A 52 2.41 -2.61 9.66
CA PHE A 52 2.41 -3.37 8.41
C PHE A 52 3.51 -4.44 8.37
N LEU A 53 4.74 -4.14 8.82
CA LEU A 53 5.81 -5.15 8.91
C LEU A 53 5.45 -6.27 9.89
N LYS A 54 4.83 -5.97 11.04
CA LYS A 54 4.34 -7.00 11.97
C LYS A 54 3.29 -7.90 11.33
N LYS A 55 2.44 -7.32 10.46
CA LYS A 55 1.46 -8.10 9.69
C LYS A 55 2.15 -9.05 8.72
N LEU A 56 3.18 -8.60 8.01
CA LEU A 56 3.99 -9.48 7.14
C LEU A 56 4.71 -10.57 7.97
N ASP A 57 5.26 -10.21 9.13
CA ASP A 57 5.91 -11.14 10.05
C ASP A 57 4.96 -12.26 10.51
N ALA A 58 3.69 -11.94 10.74
CA ALA A 58 2.67 -12.91 11.12
C ALA A 58 2.13 -13.72 9.92
N HIS A 59 2.19 -13.17 8.71
CA HIS A 59 1.66 -13.80 7.49
C HIS A 59 2.56 -14.90 6.96
N TYR A 60 3.87 -14.67 6.93
CA TYR A 60 4.84 -15.63 6.40
C TYR A 60 5.41 -16.54 7.49
N SER A 61 5.72 -17.79 7.14
CA SER A 61 6.37 -18.75 8.03
C SER A 61 7.59 -18.14 8.73
N PRO A 62 7.79 -18.35 10.04
CA PRO A 62 8.91 -17.77 10.79
C PRO A 62 10.29 -18.26 10.33
N GLU A 63 10.35 -19.36 9.57
CA GLU A 63 11.61 -19.90 9.02
C GLU A 63 12.08 -19.18 7.74
N LEU A 64 11.25 -18.31 7.15
CA LEU A 64 11.59 -17.58 5.93
C LEU A 64 12.18 -16.19 6.24
N GLY A 65 13.10 -15.73 5.40
CA GLY A 65 13.43 -14.30 5.33
C GLY A 65 12.39 -13.57 4.48
N ILE A 66 12.04 -12.34 4.86
CA ILE A 66 11.13 -11.46 4.10
C ILE A 66 11.98 -10.38 3.42
N GLN A 67 12.19 -10.50 2.11
CA GLN A 67 12.83 -9.48 1.32
C GLN A 67 11.79 -8.49 0.79
N ILE A 68 12.00 -7.20 1.04
CA ILE A 68 11.07 -6.13 0.63
C ILE A 68 11.79 -5.22 -0.36
N ILE A 69 11.21 -5.08 -1.55
CA ILE A 69 11.65 -4.12 -2.56
C ILE A 69 10.77 -2.88 -2.45
N GLU A 70 11.35 -1.73 -2.10
CA GLU A 70 10.59 -0.52 -1.83
C GLU A 70 11.34 0.77 -2.21
N ASP A 71 10.65 1.90 -2.13
CA ASP A 71 11.26 3.21 -2.34
C ASP A 71 11.92 3.75 -1.05
N ASN A 72 12.56 4.91 -1.17
CA ASN A 72 13.31 5.53 -0.07
C ASN A 72 12.43 6.46 0.79
N HIS A 73 11.12 6.19 0.91
CA HIS A 73 10.23 7.02 1.72
C HIS A 73 10.72 7.15 3.17
N SER A 74 10.51 8.32 3.78
CA SER A 74 11.08 8.63 5.10
C SER A 74 10.61 7.69 6.21
N ALA A 75 9.40 7.11 6.06
CA ALA A 75 8.89 6.10 6.98
C ALA A 75 9.75 4.82 6.96
N HIS A 76 10.27 4.40 5.81
CA HIS A 76 11.02 3.14 5.65
C HIS A 76 12.40 3.20 6.31
N ILE A 77 13.03 4.39 6.30
CA ILE A 77 14.39 4.60 6.83
C ILE A 77 14.42 5.28 8.21
N SER A 78 13.27 5.41 8.86
CA SER A 78 13.14 6.13 10.12
C SER A 78 13.81 5.37 11.28
N LYS A 79 14.15 6.10 12.37
CA LYS A 79 14.68 5.48 13.60
C LYS A 79 13.73 4.44 14.20
N GLU A 80 12.42 4.70 14.13
CA GLU A 80 11.39 3.80 14.65
C GLU A 80 11.35 2.50 13.85
N THR A 81 11.40 2.59 12.53
CA THR A 81 11.45 1.43 11.64
C THR A 81 12.72 0.63 11.84
N ASN A 82 13.88 1.29 11.86
CA ASN A 82 15.16 0.62 12.11
C ASN A 82 15.19 -0.08 13.47
N ALA A 83 14.64 0.53 14.53
CA ALA A 83 14.55 -0.12 15.84
C ALA A 83 13.69 -1.39 15.82
N TYR A 84 12.60 -1.41 15.04
CA TYR A 84 11.81 -2.63 14.83
C TYR A 84 12.58 -3.70 14.06
N LEU A 85 13.27 -3.34 12.97
CA LEU A 85 14.08 -4.26 12.18
C LEU A 85 15.22 -4.88 13.02
N GLU A 86 15.90 -4.08 13.85
CA GLU A 86 16.94 -4.53 14.77
C GLU A 86 16.41 -5.54 15.82
N SER A 87 15.13 -5.42 16.21
CA SER A 87 14.48 -6.38 17.11
C SER A 87 14.18 -7.74 16.46
N ARG A 88 14.34 -7.85 15.13
CA ARG A 88 14.02 -9.03 14.32
C ARG A 88 15.20 -9.40 13.41
N PRO A 89 16.35 -9.80 14.00
CA PRO A 89 17.56 -10.10 13.22
C PRO A 89 17.29 -11.21 12.18
N ASN A 90 17.77 -11.01 10.95
CA ASN A 90 17.62 -11.91 9.80
C ASN A 90 16.17 -12.14 9.31
N ARG A 91 15.18 -11.43 9.86
CA ARG A 91 13.78 -11.58 9.42
C ARG A 91 13.46 -10.74 8.19
N PHE A 92 13.98 -9.52 8.13
CA PHE A 92 13.68 -8.56 7.07
C PHE A 92 14.97 -8.14 6.35
N GLU A 93 14.90 -8.08 5.02
CA GLU A 93 15.95 -7.50 4.17
C GLU A 93 15.32 -6.47 3.23
N PHE A 94 15.77 -5.22 3.31
CA PHE A 94 15.24 -4.14 2.48
C PHE A 94 16.14 -3.89 1.28
N VAL A 95 15.54 -3.89 0.09
CA VAL A 95 16.19 -3.57 -1.18
C VAL A 95 15.56 -2.29 -1.72
N PHE A 96 16.27 -1.18 -1.61
CA PHE A 96 15.76 0.11 -2.07
C PHE A 96 15.92 0.27 -3.57
N THR A 97 14.83 0.67 -4.22
CA THR A 97 14.86 1.09 -5.63
C THR A 97 15.73 2.34 -5.82
N PRO A 98 16.37 2.52 -7.00
CA PRO A 98 17.05 3.76 -7.32
C PRO A 98 16.11 4.96 -7.22
N LYS A 99 16.65 6.14 -6.90
CA LYS A 99 15.86 7.38 -6.94
C LYS A 99 15.22 7.54 -8.32
N HIS A 100 13.93 7.88 -8.35
CA HIS A 100 13.09 7.97 -9.56
C HIS A 100 12.84 6.63 -10.27
N GLY A 101 13.17 5.49 -9.65
CA GLY A 101 12.94 4.13 -10.15
C GLY A 101 11.60 3.51 -9.74
N SER A 102 10.54 4.31 -9.60
CA SER A 102 9.21 3.83 -9.15
C SER A 102 8.65 2.67 -9.99
N TRP A 103 9.00 2.59 -11.27
CA TRP A 103 8.57 1.50 -12.16
C TRP A 103 9.09 0.12 -11.75
N LEU A 104 10.13 0.05 -10.91
CA LEU A 104 10.62 -1.20 -10.31
C LEU A 104 9.82 -1.62 -9.07
N ASN A 105 9.01 -0.73 -8.50
CA ASN A 105 8.19 -1.02 -7.34
C ASN A 105 6.87 -1.68 -7.78
N GLY A 106 6.78 -3.00 -7.62
CA GLY A 106 5.65 -3.80 -8.15
C GLY A 106 4.28 -3.35 -7.64
N ILE A 107 4.19 -2.91 -6.39
CA ILE A 107 2.90 -2.46 -5.83
C ILE A 107 2.41 -1.15 -6.47
N GLU A 108 3.30 -0.27 -6.94
CA GLU A 108 2.90 0.97 -7.60
C GLU A 108 2.20 0.70 -8.93
N SER A 109 2.61 -0.34 -9.65
CA SER A 109 1.93 -0.80 -10.86
C SER A 109 0.51 -1.32 -10.56
N PHE A 110 0.31 -1.97 -9.42
CA PHE A 110 -1.01 -2.40 -8.95
C PHE A 110 -1.89 -1.19 -8.61
N PHE A 111 -1.36 -0.21 -7.86
CA PHE A 111 -2.08 1.04 -7.55
C PHE A 111 -2.48 1.83 -8.79
N ALA A 112 -1.61 1.89 -9.80
CA ALA A 112 -1.91 2.54 -11.08
C ALA A 112 -3.08 1.89 -11.83
N LYS A 113 -3.36 0.60 -11.61
CA LYS A 113 -4.50 -0.10 -12.20
C LYS A 113 -5.80 0.10 -11.42
N MET A 114 -5.74 0.33 -10.11
CA MET A 114 -6.95 0.58 -9.31
C MET A 114 -7.56 1.98 -9.53
N THR A 115 -6.78 2.91 -10.07
CA THR A 115 -7.15 4.32 -10.22
C THR A 115 -7.54 4.70 -11.65
N LYS A 116 -7.48 3.76 -12.59
CA LYS A 116 -7.87 3.93 -14.00
C LYS A 116 -9.16 3.17 -14.28
#